data_AF-A0A3P9KT87-F1
#
_entry.id   AF-A0A3P9KT87-F1
#
_cell.length_a   1.000
_cell.length_b   1.000
_cell.length_c   1.000
_cell.angle_alpha   90.00
_cell.angle_beta   90.00
_cell.angle_gamma   90.00
#
_symmetry.space_group_name_H-M   'P 1'
#
loop_
_entity.id
_entity.type
_entity.pdbx_description
1 polymer ?
#
loop_
_entity_poly.entity_id
_entity_poly.type
_entity_poly.pdbx_seq_one_letter_code
_entity_poly.pdbx_strand_id
1 'polypeptide(L)'
;MMENQDDTSLSKKQKPSFVAQHILNIVEDCFSQVEFAVTLPVGSASVHVDQPLSEALQAHRILEERFVNLQDVKQESEEEQSRMSTKAGSKGKGKLRREIKKSVTDILRLFKPHIGILSSLRTEQGVELSQSESLLIRELNIYQSLVVKRLTNEHEWPMQNVLDLNLKEEEVAATLKQVNVEFSQLSEEINNTQRYLDLEEETINQPVAQASDTKPTSSQDEIDQLDIHLYNLMHANKQAEMMLRKKNEILEGQIEDLLHKFDKDKEEIQAKLELTKKEYDEVMEDMRTLEKYFQDLELECNQIHEKRRLAEEKKREEIRELELKTKAAITIQAWWRGCSTRKALKNKDKGKKKVKTKKGKGKKTK
;
A
#
# COMPACT_ATOMS: atom_id res chain seq x y z
N MET A 1 38.08 -42.09 -18.05
CA MET A 1 38.37 -41.78 -16.63
C MET A 1 38.36 -40.27 -16.51
N MET A 2 37.39 -39.77 -15.73
CA MET A 2 37.19 -38.41 -15.20
C MET A 2 37.09 -37.27 -16.23
N GLU A 3 35.88 -36.79 -16.50
CA GLU A 3 35.08 -35.80 -15.71
C GLU A 3 35.67 -34.39 -15.79
N ASN A 4 34.91 -33.52 -16.46
CA ASN A 4 34.50 -32.24 -15.90
C ASN A 4 33.19 -31.83 -16.60
N GLN A 5 32.10 -32.14 -15.89
CA GLN A 5 30.80 -31.50 -16.00
C GLN A 5 30.93 -30.04 -15.56
N ASP A 6 30.33 -29.13 -16.32
CA ASP A 6 29.29 -28.18 -15.85
C ASP A 6 29.25 -26.98 -16.78
N ASP A 7 28.47 -27.12 -17.85
CA ASP A 7 28.00 -26.01 -18.67
C ASP A 7 26.64 -26.40 -19.29
N THR A 8 25.65 -26.75 -18.45
CA THR A 8 24.27 -26.90 -18.93
C THR A 8 23.22 -26.80 -17.81
N SER A 9 23.04 -25.62 -17.22
CA SER A 9 21.79 -25.34 -16.49
C SER A 9 21.44 -23.86 -16.45
N LEU A 10 21.28 -23.25 -17.62
CA LEU A 10 20.47 -22.04 -17.78
C LEU A 10 19.19 -22.42 -18.55
N SER A 11 18.06 -21.94 -18.03
CA SER A 11 16.71 -22.03 -18.59
C SER A 11 15.87 -23.24 -18.15
N LYS A 12 15.14 -23.03 -17.06
CA LYS A 12 13.69 -23.28 -16.99
C LYS A 12 13.12 -22.31 -15.95
N LYS A 13 12.76 -21.10 -16.38
CA LYS A 13 11.85 -20.25 -15.60
C LYS A 13 10.51 -21.00 -15.54
N GLN A 14 10.25 -21.65 -14.41
CA GLN A 14 8.95 -22.25 -14.12
C GLN A 14 7.89 -21.16 -14.29
N LYS A 15 6.93 -21.39 -15.19
CA LYS A 15 5.81 -20.45 -15.35
C LYS A 15 5.03 -20.46 -14.04
N PRO A 16 4.70 -19.29 -13.46
CA PRO A 16 3.90 -19.24 -12.24
C PRO A 16 2.56 -19.95 -12.47
N SER A 17 2.08 -20.66 -11.45
CA SER A 17 0.76 -21.30 -11.41
C SER A 17 -0.35 -20.34 -11.90
N PHE A 18 -1.43 -20.87 -12.46
CA PHE A 18 -2.57 -20.06 -12.93
C PHE A 18 -3.10 -19.11 -11.84
N VAL A 19 -3.11 -19.56 -10.58
CA VAL A 19 -3.50 -18.74 -9.42
C VAL A 19 -2.49 -17.63 -9.16
N ALA A 20 -1.19 -17.93 -9.24
CA ALA A 20 -0.13 -16.95 -9.09
C ALA A 20 -0.13 -15.90 -10.21
N GLN A 21 -0.47 -16.29 -11.44
CA GLN A 21 -0.66 -15.35 -12.56
C GLN A 21 -1.89 -14.45 -12.35
N HIS A 22 -2.99 -15.01 -11.85
CA HIS A 22 -4.18 -14.23 -11.56
C HIS A 22 -3.95 -13.19 -10.45
N ILE A 23 -3.27 -13.59 -9.36
CA ILE A 23 -2.88 -12.68 -8.28
C ILE A 23 -1.94 -11.61 -8.81
N LEU A 24 -0.96 -11.97 -9.64
CA LEU A 24 -0.03 -11.00 -10.21
C LEU A 24 -0.75 -9.97 -11.08
N ASN A 25 -1.70 -10.40 -11.92
CA ASN A 25 -2.49 -9.50 -12.76
C ASN A 25 -3.37 -8.54 -11.94
N ILE A 26 -3.97 -9.01 -10.84
CA ILE A 26 -4.76 -8.15 -9.94
C ILE A 26 -3.85 -7.11 -9.28
N VAL A 27 -2.70 -7.54 -8.79
CA VAL A 27 -1.72 -6.67 -8.13
C VAL A 27 -1.19 -5.62 -9.12
N GLU A 28 -0.89 -6.00 -10.36
CA GLU A 28 -0.49 -5.08 -11.43
C GLU A 28 -1.61 -4.09 -11.81
N ASP A 29 -2.86 -4.53 -11.86
CA ASP A 29 -4.00 -3.65 -12.16
C ASP A 29 -4.23 -2.65 -11.02
N CYS A 30 -4.15 -3.09 -9.76
CA CYS A 30 -4.22 -2.20 -8.59
C CYS A 30 -3.08 -1.18 -8.58
N PHE A 31 -1.84 -1.58 -8.91
CA PHE A 31 -0.74 -0.64 -9.02
C PHE A 31 -0.93 0.36 -10.15
N SER A 32 -1.40 -0.09 -11.31
CA SER A 32 -1.73 0.79 -12.43
C SER A 32 -2.81 1.81 -12.05
N GLN A 33 -3.79 1.42 -11.23
CA GLN A 33 -4.83 2.32 -10.72
C GLN A 33 -4.29 3.34 -9.70
N VAL A 34 -3.38 2.93 -8.81
CA VAL A 34 -2.75 3.84 -7.84
C VAL A 34 -1.79 4.80 -8.53
N GLU A 35 -1.00 4.33 -9.50
CA GLU A 35 -0.15 5.18 -10.33
C GLU A 35 -0.99 6.19 -11.13
N PHE A 36 -2.13 5.75 -11.68
CA PHE A 36 -3.10 6.63 -12.32
C PHE A 36 -3.64 7.72 -11.38
N ALA A 37 -3.99 7.36 -10.14
CA ALA A 37 -4.51 8.31 -9.15
C ALA A 37 -3.45 9.33 -8.69
N VAL A 38 -2.19 8.92 -8.58
CA VAL A 38 -1.07 9.79 -8.18
C VAL A 38 -0.60 10.70 -9.33
N THR A 39 -0.73 10.24 -10.58
CA THR A 39 -0.30 11.01 -11.77
C THR A 39 -1.37 11.99 -12.28
N LEU A 40 -2.62 11.84 -11.83
CA LEU A 40 -3.73 12.75 -12.15
C LEU A 40 -3.43 14.17 -11.64
N PRO A 41 -3.38 15.19 -12.53
CA PRO A 41 -3.19 16.58 -12.10
C PRO A 41 -4.41 17.07 -11.34
N VAL A 42 -4.26 17.34 -10.04
CA VAL A 42 -5.28 18.04 -9.25
C VAL A 42 -5.22 19.52 -9.62
N GLY A 43 -6.00 19.90 -10.62
CA GLY A 43 -6.44 21.27 -10.84
C GLY A 43 -5.50 22.19 -11.64
N SER A 44 -6.11 22.89 -12.60
CA SER A 44 -5.68 24.20 -13.12
C SER A 44 -4.36 24.29 -13.91
N ALA A 45 -4.06 23.30 -14.75
CA ALA A 45 -3.10 23.52 -15.84
C ALA A 45 -3.86 23.79 -17.14
N SER A 46 -3.73 25.02 -17.65
CA SER A 46 -4.06 25.40 -19.03
C SER A 46 -3.10 24.65 -19.98
N VAL A 47 -3.31 23.35 -20.11
CA VAL A 47 -2.63 22.52 -21.09
C VAL A 47 -3.26 22.84 -22.45
N HIS A 48 -2.47 22.92 -23.50
CA HIS A 48 -2.96 22.93 -24.87
C HIS A 48 -3.55 21.53 -25.14
N VAL A 49 -4.73 21.29 -24.59
CA VAL A 49 -5.44 20.02 -24.64
C VAL A 49 -6.00 19.87 -26.05
N ASP A 50 -5.83 18.69 -26.64
CA ASP A 50 -6.45 18.35 -27.92
C ASP A 50 -7.92 18.77 -27.94
N GLN A 51 -8.32 19.46 -29.02
CA GLN A 51 -9.67 20.00 -29.26
C GLN A 51 -10.82 19.09 -28.73
N PRO A 52 -10.80 17.75 -28.92
CA PRO A 52 -11.88 16.87 -28.45
C PRO A 52 -11.97 16.74 -26.91
N LEU A 53 -10.85 16.79 -26.19
CA LEU A 53 -10.84 16.68 -24.73
C LEU A 53 -11.22 18.01 -24.08
N SER A 54 -10.84 19.15 -24.67
CA SER A 54 -11.34 20.47 -24.25
C SER A 54 -12.85 20.59 -24.44
N GLU A 55 -13.38 20.13 -25.57
CA GLU A 55 -14.83 20.09 -25.83
C GLU A 55 -15.57 19.17 -24.85
N ALA A 56 -15.00 18.00 -24.53
CA ALA A 56 -15.59 17.07 -23.55
C ALA A 56 -15.61 17.65 -22.12
N LEU A 57 -14.55 18.35 -21.71
CA LEU A 57 -14.48 19.04 -20.40
C LEU A 57 -15.46 20.21 -20.33
N GLN A 58 -15.59 21.00 -21.39
CA GLN A 58 -16.56 22.08 -21.47
C GLN A 58 -18.00 21.55 -21.42
N ALA A 59 -18.29 20.45 -22.13
CA ALA A 59 -19.59 19.79 -22.07
C ALA A 59 -19.89 19.26 -20.66
N HIS A 60 -18.90 18.73 -19.94
CA HIS A 60 -19.06 18.27 -18.56
C HIS A 60 -19.37 19.42 -17.61
N ARG A 61 -18.66 20.54 -17.74
CA ARG A 61 -18.91 21.76 -16.96
C ARG A 61 -20.33 22.29 -17.14
N ILE A 62 -20.86 22.28 -18.37
CA ILE A 62 -22.25 22.67 -18.64
C ILE A 62 -23.24 21.71 -17.97
N LEU A 63 -22.93 20.41 -17.90
CA LEU A 63 -23.76 19.42 -17.19
C LEU A 63 -23.72 19.60 -15.67
N GLU A 64 -22.55 19.97 -15.13
CA GLU A 64 -22.36 20.29 -13.71
C GLU A 64 -23.13 21.56 -13.31
N GLU A 65 -23.01 22.64 -14.09
CA GLU A 65 -23.79 23.88 -13.87
C GLU A 65 -25.30 23.60 -13.93
N ARG A 66 -25.77 22.74 -14.85
CA ARG A 66 -27.17 22.30 -14.89
C ARG A 66 -27.57 21.46 -13.68
N PHE A 67 -26.66 20.68 -13.11
CA PHE A 67 -26.92 19.87 -11.92
C PHE A 67 -27.03 20.74 -10.66
N VAL A 68 -26.13 21.72 -10.51
CA VAL A 68 -26.14 22.71 -9.43
C VAL A 68 -27.40 23.57 -9.49
N ASN A 69 -27.75 24.11 -10.67
CA ASN A 69 -28.98 24.89 -10.84
C ASN A 69 -30.26 24.08 -10.52
N LEU A 70 -30.29 22.76 -10.75
CA LEU A 70 -31.40 21.88 -10.36
C LEU A 70 -31.43 21.53 -8.85
N GLN A 71 -30.33 21.76 -8.15
CA GLN A 71 -30.20 21.61 -6.71
C GLN A 71 -30.64 22.90 -6.01
N ASP A 72 -30.28 24.06 -6.56
CA ASP A 72 -30.66 25.39 -6.03
C ASP A 72 -32.16 25.68 -6.18
N VAL A 73 -32.77 25.31 -7.31
CA VAL A 73 -34.24 25.39 -7.51
C VAL A 73 -35.02 24.56 -6.47
N LYS A 74 -34.37 23.60 -5.81
CA LYS A 74 -34.97 22.76 -4.78
C LYS A 74 -35.02 23.45 -3.41
N GLN A 75 -34.09 24.37 -3.12
CA GLN A 75 -34.10 25.15 -1.88
C GLN A 75 -35.17 26.24 -1.89
N GLU A 76 -35.47 26.82 -3.06
CA GLU A 76 -36.53 27.84 -3.19
C GLU A 76 -37.96 27.23 -3.27
N SER A 77 -38.09 25.97 -3.72
CA SER A 77 -39.39 25.30 -3.91
C SER A 77 -39.90 24.51 -2.70
N GLU A 78 -39.11 24.32 -1.64
CA GLU A 78 -39.59 23.62 -0.43
C GLU A 78 -40.48 24.51 0.48
N GLU A 79 -40.52 25.82 0.25
CA GLU A 79 -41.44 26.74 0.97
C GLU A 79 -42.83 26.88 0.32
N GLU A 80 -43.00 26.56 -0.97
CA GLU A 80 -44.31 26.65 -1.63
C GLU A 80 -44.62 25.43 -2.52
N GLN A 81 -45.71 24.74 -2.14
CA GLN A 81 -46.51 23.80 -2.95
C GLN A 81 -46.15 22.31 -2.87
N SER A 82 -46.68 21.73 -1.80
CA SER A 82 -47.27 20.39 -1.75
C SER A 82 -48.25 20.12 -2.91
N ARG A 83 -48.09 18.96 -3.57
CA ARG A 83 -49.06 18.24 -4.44
C ARG A 83 -49.25 18.71 -5.90
N MET A 84 -48.31 18.34 -6.79
CA MET A 84 -48.54 17.74 -8.14
C MET A 84 -47.31 17.92 -9.07
N SER A 85 -46.18 17.22 -8.83
CA SER A 85 -45.16 16.98 -9.89
C SER A 85 -44.02 16.03 -9.49
N THR A 86 -44.30 14.88 -8.87
CA THR A 86 -43.22 14.01 -8.37
C THR A 86 -42.65 13.01 -9.39
N LYS A 87 -43.33 12.73 -10.52
CA LYS A 87 -42.84 11.74 -11.51
C LYS A 87 -41.89 12.30 -12.59
N ALA A 88 -42.08 13.54 -13.05
CA ALA A 88 -41.25 14.13 -14.10
C ALA A 88 -39.86 14.55 -13.61
N GLY A 89 -39.77 15.15 -12.41
CA GLY A 89 -38.51 15.60 -11.80
C GLY A 89 -37.57 14.46 -11.41
N SER A 90 -38.10 13.34 -10.91
CA SER A 90 -37.32 12.12 -10.61
C SER A 90 -36.66 11.53 -11.87
N LYS A 91 -37.42 11.43 -12.97
CA LYS A 91 -36.95 10.88 -14.24
C LYS A 91 -35.90 11.78 -14.90
N GLY A 92 -36.04 13.10 -14.79
CA GLY A 92 -35.05 14.10 -15.24
C GLY A 92 -33.72 14.02 -14.48
N LYS A 93 -33.77 13.88 -13.15
CA LYS A 93 -32.56 13.71 -12.31
C LYS A 93 -31.83 12.40 -12.60
N GLY A 94 -32.59 11.31 -12.82
CA GLY A 94 -32.02 10.03 -13.25
C GLY A 94 -31.40 10.08 -14.66
N LYS A 95 -31.90 10.95 -15.55
CA LYS A 95 -31.30 11.20 -16.87
C LYS A 95 -30.00 12.00 -16.74
N LEU A 96 -30.00 13.11 -15.99
CA LEU A 96 -28.83 13.95 -15.81
C LEU A 96 -27.67 13.22 -15.10
N ARG A 97 -27.97 12.40 -14.08
CA ARG A 97 -26.94 11.55 -13.45
C ARG A 97 -26.30 10.56 -14.42
N ARG A 98 -27.08 10.00 -15.35
CA ARG A 98 -26.55 9.11 -16.39
C ARG A 98 -25.72 9.87 -17.42
N GLU A 99 -26.12 11.09 -17.78
CA GLU A 99 -25.37 11.97 -18.67
C GLU A 99 -24.04 12.41 -18.05
N ILE A 100 -24.02 12.77 -16.75
CA ILE A 100 -22.79 13.07 -16.00
C ILE A 100 -21.89 11.83 -15.95
N LYS A 101 -22.41 10.65 -15.59
CA LYS A 101 -21.62 9.42 -15.54
C LYS A 101 -21.02 9.07 -16.91
N LYS A 102 -21.79 9.24 -17.99
CA LYS A 102 -21.32 9.05 -19.36
C LYS A 102 -20.24 10.07 -19.71
N SER A 103 -20.43 11.33 -19.36
CA SER A 103 -19.46 12.40 -19.61
C SER A 103 -18.14 12.19 -18.86
N VAL A 104 -18.18 11.74 -17.59
CA VAL A 104 -16.96 11.32 -16.86
C VAL A 104 -16.28 10.15 -17.56
N THR A 105 -17.05 9.16 -18.02
CA THR A 105 -16.50 8.00 -18.73
C THR A 105 -15.85 8.40 -20.06
N ASP A 106 -16.46 9.33 -20.79
CA ASP A 106 -15.95 9.86 -22.05
C ASP A 106 -14.68 10.70 -21.84
N ILE A 107 -14.64 11.54 -20.79
CA ILE A 107 -13.42 12.25 -20.38
C ILE A 107 -12.32 11.27 -20.02
N LEU A 108 -12.59 10.27 -19.18
CA LEU A 108 -11.59 9.27 -18.78
C LEU A 108 -11.07 8.47 -19.98
N ARG A 109 -11.94 8.14 -20.94
CA ARG A 109 -11.55 7.46 -22.18
C ARG A 109 -10.65 8.33 -23.04
N LEU A 110 -10.94 9.63 -23.15
CA LEU A 110 -10.13 10.59 -23.90
C LEU A 110 -8.82 10.94 -23.16
N PHE A 111 -8.81 10.88 -21.83
CA PHE A 111 -7.64 11.20 -21.01
C PHE A 111 -6.64 10.03 -20.94
N LYS A 112 -7.12 8.78 -20.99
CA LYS A 112 -6.31 7.55 -20.85
C LYS A 112 -5.10 7.47 -21.83
N PRO A 113 -5.21 7.86 -23.10
CA PRO A 113 -4.07 7.90 -24.02
C PRO A 113 -3.05 9.01 -23.75
N HIS A 114 -3.45 10.11 -23.09
CA HIS A 114 -2.58 11.27 -22.83
C HIS A 114 -1.79 11.16 -21.51
N ILE A 115 -2.01 10.11 -20.71
CA ILE A 115 -1.32 9.90 -19.42
C ILE A 115 0.20 9.82 -19.58
N GLY A 116 0.69 9.07 -20.58
CA GLY A 116 2.13 8.97 -20.83
C GLY A 116 2.78 10.29 -21.28
N ILE A 117 1.98 11.18 -21.88
CA ILE A 117 2.40 12.52 -22.28
C ILE A 117 2.41 13.46 -21.07
N LEU A 118 1.49 13.30 -20.11
CA LEU A 118 1.46 14.09 -18.87
C LEU A 118 2.67 13.83 -17.96
N SER A 119 3.15 12.59 -17.88
CA SER A 119 4.41 12.28 -17.18
C SER A 119 5.57 13.05 -17.78
N SER A 120 5.60 13.16 -19.11
CA SER A 120 6.63 13.87 -19.87
C SER A 120 6.49 15.40 -19.81
N LEU A 121 5.25 15.92 -19.86
CA LEU A 121 4.95 17.35 -19.72
C LEU A 121 5.23 17.85 -18.31
N ARG A 122 5.00 17.02 -17.27
CA ARG A 122 5.23 17.39 -15.87
C ARG A 122 6.73 17.54 -15.56
N THR A 123 7.58 16.71 -16.16
CA THR A 123 9.05 16.90 -16.16
C THR A 123 9.49 18.17 -16.89
N GLU A 124 8.78 18.57 -17.95
CA GLU A 124 9.02 19.83 -18.68
C GLU A 124 8.53 21.07 -17.91
N GLN A 125 7.49 20.93 -17.08
CA GLN A 125 6.88 22.02 -16.30
C GLN A 125 7.46 22.20 -14.89
N GLY A 126 8.43 21.37 -14.48
CA GLY A 126 9.14 21.50 -13.21
C GLY A 126 8.32 21.22 -11.96
N VAL A 127 7.16 20.55 -12.08
CA VAL A 127 6.33 20.15 -10.93
C VAL A 127 6.82 18.79 -10.45
N GLU A 128 7.78 18.80 -9.53
CA GLU A 128 8.31 17.61 -8.87
C GLU A 128 7.17 16.90 -8.11
N LEU A 129 7.09 15.56 -8.26
CA LEU A 129 6.15 14.75 -7.45
C LEU A 129 6.42 15.07 -5.97
N SER A 130 5.36 15.21 -5.17
CA SER A 130 5.55 15.36 -3.73
C SER A 130 6.43 14.22 -3.24
N GLN A 131 7.35 14.47 -2.30
CA GLN A 131 8.25 13.44 -1.76
C GLN A 131 7.45 12.21 -1.28
N SER A 132 6.22 12.43 -0.79
CA SER A 132 5.29 11.36 -0.41
C SER A 132 4.82 10.49 -1.58
N GLU A 133 4.59 11.07 -2.76
CA GLU A 133 4.10 10.38 -3.96
C GLU A 133 5.21 9.54 -4.62
N SER A 134 6.42 10.09 -4.68
CA SER A 134 7.60 9.37 -5.18
C SER A 134 8.03 8.24 -4.25
N LEU A 135 7.94 8.45 -2.92
CA LEU A 135 8.14 7.39 -1.93
C LEU A 135 7.08 6.29 -2.06
N LEU A 136 5.81 6.65 -2.20
CA LEU A 136 4.73 5.66 -2.38
C LEU A 136 4.98 4.79 -3.63
N ILE A 137 5.27 5.39 -4.78
CA ILE A 137 5.56 4.63 -6.01
C ILE A 137 6.80 3.72 -5.83
N ARG A 138 7.83 4.19 -5.13
CA ARG A 138 9.03 3.38 -4.84
C ARG A 138 8.72 2.18 -3.95
N GLU A 139 7.98 2.38 -2.87
CA GLU A 139 7.58 1.31 -1.95
C GLU A 139 6.66 0.28 -2.62
N LEU A 140 5.73 0.74 -3.46
CA LEU A 140 4.85 -0.15 -4.24
C LEU A 140 5.64 -1.00 -5.25
N ASN A 141 6.66 -0.43 -5.91
CA ASN A 141 7.56 -1.18 -6.80
C ASN A 141 8.39 -2.24 -6.04
N ILE A 142 8.85 -1.92 -4.82
CA ILE A 142 9.55 -2.87 -3.96
C ILE A 142 8.61 -4.01 -3.58
N TYR A 143 7.37 -3.70 -3.20
CA TYR A 143 6.34 -4.69 -2.89
C TYR A 143 6.03 -5.58 -4.10
N GLN A 144 5.88 -5.03 -5.31
CA GLN A 144 5.65 -5.82 -6.52
C GLN A 144 6.81 -6.81 -6.77
N SER A 145 8.06 -6.36 -6.62
CA SER A 145 9.23 -7.22 -6.72
C SER A 145 9.21 -8.36 -5.69
N LEU A 146 8.78 -8.08 -4.45
CA LEU A 146 8.66 -9.07 -3.40
C LEU A 146 7.53 -10.06 -3.64
N VAL A 147 6.37 -9.61 -4.11
CA VAL A 147 5.23 -10.48 -4.45
C VAL A 147 5.58 -11.40 -5.62
N VAL A 148 6.21 -10.87 -6.68
CA VAL A 148 6.71 -11.68 -7.80
C VAL A 148 7.71 -12.73 -7.31
N LYS A 149 8.66 -12.35 -6.44
CA LYS A 149 9.63 -13.30 -5.86
C LYS A 149 8.98 -14.37 -4.99
N ARG A 150 7.98 -14.02 -4.18
CA ARG A 150 7.25 -14.99 -3.35
C ARG A 150 6.37 -15.94 -4.16
N LEU A 151 5.73 -15.44 -5.21
CA LEU A 151 4.85 -16.25 -6.07
C LEU A 151 5.61 -17.12 -7.07
N THR A 152 6.89 -16.83 -7.32
CA THR A 152 7.76 -17.64 -8.20
C THR A 152 8.64 -18.65 -7.46
N ASN A 153 8.76 -18.55 -6.14
CA ASN A 153 9.41 -19.55 -5.30
C ASN A 153 8.34 -20.52 -4.75
N GLU A 154 8.35 -21.78 -5.22
CA GLU A 154 7.34 -22.81 -4.90
C GLU A 154 7.41 -23.41 -3.48
N HIS A 155 8.33 -23.00 -2.61
CA HIS A 155 8.43 -23.54 -1.26
C HIS A 155 7.88 -22.57 -0.21
N GLU A 156 6.91 -23.08 0.57
CA GLU A 156 6.21 -22.47 1.72
C GLU A 156 4.87 -21.81 1.41
N TRP A 157 3.92 -22.60 0.91
CA TRP A 157 2.57 -22.52 1.44
C TRP A 157 2.40 -23.58 2.53
N PRO A 158 1.88 -23.26 3.73
CA PRO A 158 1.38 -24.27 4.64
C PRO A 158 0.16 -24.91 3.97
N MET A 159 0.35 -26.08 3.35
CA MET A 159 -0.73 -26.87 2.71
C MET A 159 -1.89 -27.19 3.66
N GLN A 160 -1.72 -26.98 4.97
CA GLN A 160 -2.74 -27.13 6.00
C GLN A 160 -3.98 -26.23 5.78
N ASN A 161 -3.81 -25.01 5.24
CA ASN A 161 -4.90 -24.03 5.17
C ASN A 161 -5.85 -24.21 3.98
N VAL A 162 -5.39 -24.81 2.88
CA VAL A 162 -6.21 -24.98 1.67
C VAL A 162 -7.17 -26.17 1.80
N LEU A 163 -6.73 -27.23 2.48
CA LEU A 163 -7.58 -28.38 2.81
C LEU A 163 -8.63 -28.02 3.88
N ASP A 164 -8.26 -27.20 4.87
CA ASP A 164 -9.17 -26.72 5.93
C ASP A 164 -10.27 -25.79 5.40
N LEU A 165 -9.96 -24.96 4.39
CA LEU A 165 -10.98 -24.14 3.71
C LEU A 165 -11.97 -24.99 2.91
N ASN A 166 -11.50 -26.00 2.16
CA ASN A 166 -12.40 -26.87 1.39
C ASN A 166 -13.28 -27.73 2.31
N LEU A 167 -12.76 -28.21 3.43
CA LEU A 167 -13.54 -28.93 4.45
C LEU A 167 -14.64 -28.05 5.05
N LYS A 168 -14.31 -26.79 5.37
CA LYS A 168 -15.30 -25.82 5.89
C LYS A 168 -16.35 -25.43 4.84
N GLU A 169 -15.97 -25.31 3.57
CA GLU A 169 -16.92 -25.03 2.49
C GLU A 169 -17.90 -26.20 2.29
N GLU A 170 -17.43 -27.44 2.38
CA GLU A 170 -18.28 -28.64 2.29
C GLU A 170 -19.20 -28.79 3.52
N GLU A 171 -18.73 -28.45 4.72
CA GLU A 171 -19.54 -28.40 5.96
C GLU A 171 -20.62 -27.30 5.90
N VAL A 172 -20.29 -26.12 5.38
CA VAL A 172 -21.25 -25.03 5.15
C VAL A 172 -22.28 -25.44 4.09
N ALA A 173 -21.88 -26.13 3.02
CA ALA A 173 -22.80 -26.62 2.02
C ALA A 173 -23.73 -27.73 2.56
N ALA A 174 -23.24 -28.59 3.46
CA ALA A 174 -24.04 -29.62 4.11
C ALA A 174 -25.05 -29.03 5.11
N THR A 175 -24.62 -28.07 5.93
CA THR A 175 -25.51 -27.37 6.88
C THR A 175 -26.57 -26.54 6.16
N LEU A 176 -26.22 -25.89 5.05
CA LEU A 176 -27.18 -25.13 4.23
C LEU A 176 -28.23 -26.05 3.59
N LYS A 177 -27.84 -27.25 3.14
CA LYS A 177 -28.80 -28.27 2.67
C LYS A 177 -29.72 -28.75 3.79
N GLN A 178 -29.18 -29.00 4.98
CA GLN A 178 -29.96 -29.42 6.15
C GLN A 178 -30.99 -28.36 6.56
N VAL A 179 -30.57 -27.10 6.69
CA VAL A 179 -31.45 -25.97 7.01
C VAL A 179 -32.53 -25.79 5.93
N ASN A 180 -32.21 -26.01 4.66
CA ASN A 180 -33.19 -25.93 3.59
C ASN A 180 -34.26 -27.06 3.66
N VAL A 181 -33.88 -28.26 4.13
CA VAL A 181 -34.81 -29.35 4.39
C VAL A 181 -35.71 -29.03 5.58
N GLU A 182 -35.14 -28.52 6.67
CA GLU A 182 -35.89 -28.10 7.86
C GLU A 182 -36.85 -26.95 7.54
N PHE A 183 -36.43 -25.97 6.74
CA PHE A 183 -37.29 -24.88 6.26
C PHE A 183 -38.45 -25.40 5.43
N SER A 184 -38.21 -26.41 4.58
CA SER A 184 -39.28 -27.05 3.79
C SER A 184 -40.30 -27.77 4.67
N GLN A 185 -39.83 -28.48 5.70
CA GLN A 185 -40.69 -29.16 6.67
C GLN A 185 -41.52 -28.16 7.49
N LEU A 186 -40.89 -27.09 7.99
CA LEU A 186 -41.59 -26.05 8.74
C LEU A 186 -42.61 -25.31 7.87
N SER A 187 -42.30 -25.08 6.60
CA SER A 187 -43.25 -24.49 5.65
C SER A 187 -44.44 -25.41 5.37
N GLU A 188 -44.25 -26.73 5.37
CA GLU A 188 -45.34 -27.70 5.22
C GLU A 188 -46.21 -27.77 6.48
N GLU A 189 -45.60 -27.69 7.66
CA GLU A 189 -46.29 -27.66 8.95
C GLU A 189 -47.14 -26.38 9.09
N ILE A 190 -46.59 -25.22 8.70
CA ILE A 190 -47.33 -23.95 8.63
C ILE A 190 -48.53 -24.09 7.68
N ASN A 191 -48.34 -24.62 6.47
CA ASN A 191 -49.45 -24.83 5.52
C ASN A 191 -50.52 -25.79 6.06
N ASN A 192 -50.13 -26.83 6.79
CA ASN A 192 -51.08 -27.73 7.44
C ASN A 192 -51.85 -27.02 8.56
N THR A 193 -51.18 -26.26 9.43
CA THR A 193 -51.88 -25.48 10.48
C THR A 193 -52.81 -24.42 9.90
N GLN A 194 -52.41 -23.76 8.82
CA GLN A 194 -53.26 -22.80 8.10
C GLN A 194 -54.52 -23.49 7.55
N ARG A 195 -54.38 -24.69 6.97
CA ARG A 195 -55.53 -25.50 6.51
C ARG A 195 -56.46 -25.92 7.64
N TYR A 196 -55.91 -26.27 8.81
CA TYR A 196 -56.74 -26.60 9.98
C TYR A 196 -57.54 -25.38 10.46
N LEU A 197 -56.91 -24.19 10.50
CA LEU A 197 -57.58 -22.94 10.84
C LEU A 197 -58.67 -22.56 9.83
N ASP A 198 -58.39 -22.68 8.53
CA ASP A 198 -59.38 -22.39 7.48
C ASP A 198 -60.59 -23.35 7.56
N LEU A 199 -60.36 -24.62 7.91
CA LEU A 199 -61.42 -25.62 8.11
C LEU A 199 -62.27 -25.32 9.36
N GLU A 200 -61.63 -24.82 10.42
CA GLU A 200 -62.29 -24.43 11.66
C GLU A 200 -63.13 -23.16 11.46
N GLU A 201 -62.65 -22.20 10.67
CA GLU A 201 -63.39 -21.00 10.27
C GLU A 201 -64.61 -21.33 9.38
N GLU A 202 -64.55 -22.41 8.59
CA GLU A 202 -65.70 -22.94 7.83
C GLU A 202 -66.73 -23.64 8.73
N THR A 203 -66.31 -24.28 9.83
CA THR A 203 -67.23 -24.92 10.80
C THR A 203 -67.96 -23.94 11.71
N ILE A 204 -67.37 -22.76 11.98
CA ILE A 204 -67.97 -21.71 12.84
C ILE A 204 -69.02 -20.87 12.08
N ASN A 205 -69.01 -20.89 10.74
CA ASN A 205 -69.93 -20.10 9.90
C ASN A 205 -71.23 -20.84 9.48
N GLN A 206 -71.58 -21.97 10.11
CA GLN A 206 -72.92 -22.56 9.94
C GLN A 206 -73.98 -21.76 10.71
N PRO A 207 -75.13 -21.43 10.09
CA PRO A 207 -76.19 -20.69 10.77
C PRO A 207 -76.89 -21.61 11.79
N VAL A 208 -76.66 -21.37 13.08
CA VAL A 208 -77.45 -21.95 14.16
C VAL A 208 -78.85 -21.33 14.12
N ALA A 209 -79.78 -22.03 13.48
CA ALA A 209 -81.19 -21.74 13.57
C ALA A 209 -81.78 -22.40 14.83
N GLN A 210 -82.32 -21.53 15.70
CA GLN A 210 -83.42 -21.75 16.66
C GLN A 210 -83.51 -23.09 17.40
N ALA A 211 -83.36 -23.05 18.72
CA ALA A 211 -84.15 -23.88 19.61
C ALA A 211 -84.59 -23.09 20.85
N SER A 212 -85.89 -22.97 20.95
CA SER A 212 -86.70 -22.48 22.07
C SER A 212 -86.44 -23.23 23.38
N ASP A 213 -86.54 -22.50 24.49
CA ASP A 213 -87.01 -22.95 25.81
C ASP A 213 -86.57 -24.35 26.27
N THR A 214 -85.34 -24.48 26.81
CA THR A 214 -85.04 -25.51 27.82
C THR A 214 -83.92 -25.10 28.79
N LYS A 215 -84.31 -24.96 30.06
CA LYS A 215 -83.57 -25.26 31.31
C LYS A 215 -82.24 -24.52 31.63
N PRO A 216 -82.08 -23.98 32.86
CA PRO A 216 -80.87 -23.33 33.35
C PRO A 216 -79.62 -24.24 33.50
N THR A 217 -79.69 -25.51 33.13
CA THR A 217 -78.56 -26.47 33.24
C THR A 217 -77.62 -26.41 32.04
N SER A 218 -78.10 -26.12 30.83
CA SER A 218 -77.26 -26.08 29.61
C SER A 218 -76.25 -24.93 29.61
N SER A 219 -76.65 -23.76 30.10
CA SER A 219 -75.75 -22.61 30.20
C SER A 219 -74.72 -22.77 31.32
N GLN A 220 -75.04 -23.53 32.37
CA GLN A 220 -74.08 -23.83 33.45
C GLN A 220 -72.99 -24.79 32.97
N ASP A 221 -73.36 -25.82 32.19
CA ASP A 221 -72.39 -26.75 31.61
C ASP A 221 -71.42 -26.05 30.65
N GLU A 222 -71.88 -25.04 29.92
CA GLU A 222 -71.05 -24.22 29.02
C GLU A 222 -70.11 -23.30 29.80
N ILE A 223 -70.57 -22.71 30.91
CA ILE A 223 -69.73 -21.95 31.85
C ILE A 223 -68.63 -22.84 32.43
N ASP A 224 -68.97 -24.04 32.88
CA ASP A 224 -68.00 -24.97 33.47
C ASP A 224 -66.97 -25.45 32.42
N GLN A 225 -67.39 -25.67 31.16
CA GLN A 225 -66.48 -25.98 30.05
C GLN A 225 -65.52 -24.82 29.73
N LEU A 226 -66.03 -23.58 29.71
CA LEU A 226 -65.21 -22.39 29.50
C LEU A 226 -64.22 -22.17 30.64
N ASP A 227 -64.61 -22.43 31.89
CA ASP A 227 -63.72 -22.34 33.05
C ASP A 227 -62.60 -23.38 32.98
N ILE A 228 -62.90 -24.62 32.58
CA ILE A 228 -61.87 -25.65 32.35
C ILE A 228 -60.93 -25.23 31.21
N HIS A 229 -61.48 -24.69 30.12
CA HIS A 229 -60.67 -24.21 28.99
C HIS A 229 -59.75 -23.04 29.39
N LEU A 230 -60.28 -22.08 30.15
CA LEU A 230 -59.53 -20.94 30.67
C LEU A 230 -58.44 -21.37 31.64
N TYR A 231 -58.73 -22.33 32.53
CA TYR A 231 -57.73 -22.91 33.42
C TYR A 231 -56.59 -23.59 32.65
N ASN A 232 -56.92 -24.38 31.62
CA ASN A 232 -55.94 -25.05 30.76
C ASN A 232 -55.06 -24.04 30.00
N LEU A 233 -55.67 -23.00 29.42
CA LEU A 233 -54.97 -21.90 28.75
C LEU A 233 -54.04 -21.15 29.71
N MET A 234 -54.52 -20.83 30.91
CA MET A 234 -53.71 -20.16 31.93
C MET A 234 -52.52 -21.01 32.37
N HIS A 235 -52.71 -22.32 32.54
CA HIS A 235 -51.64 -23.25 32.88
C HIS A 235 -50.62 -23.40 31.74
N ALA A 236 -51.08 -23.56 30.50
CA ALA A 236 -50.22 -23.62 29.32
C ALA A 236 -49.40 -22.32 29.14
N ASN A 237 -50.04 -21.16 29.33
CA ASN A 237 -49.36 -19.86 29.27
C ASN A 237 -48.28 -19.73 30.36
N LYS A 238 -48.59 -20.13 31.59
CA LYS A 238 -47.62 -20.13 32.70
C LYS A 238 -46.41 -21.03 32.41
N GLN A 239 -46.62 -22.18 31.77
CA GLN A 239 -45.53 -23.06 31.34
C GLN A 239 -44.69 -22.43 30.22
N ALA A 240 -45.33 -21.84 29.21
CA ALA A 240 -44.65 -21.13 28.13
C ALA A 240 -43.81 -19.97 28.66
N GLU A 241 -44.36 -19.16 29.57
CA GLU A 241 -43.64 -18.07 30.22
C GLU A 241 -42.43 -18.56 31.02
N MET A 242 -42.57 -19.66 31.78
CA MET A 242 -41.45 -20.25 32.51
C MET A 242 -40.34 -20.73 31.56
N MET A 243 -40.69 -21.33 30.42
CA MET A 243 -39.73 -21.75 29.41
C MET A 243 -39.02 -20.57 28.76
N LEU A 244 -39.74 -19.48 28.49
CA LEU A 244 -39.15 -18.25 27.97
C LEU A 244 -38.20 -17.61 28.97
N ARG A 245 -38.57 -17.53 30.26
CA ARG A 245 -37.68 -17.00 31.30
C ARG A 245 -36.37 -17.79 31.41
N LYS A 246 -36.44 -19.12 31.42
CA LYS A 246 -35.24 -19.98 31.43
C LYS A 246 -34.34 -19.75 30.20
N LYS A 247 -34.93 -19.61 29.02
CA LYS A 247 -34.17 -19.27 27.80
C LYS A 247 -33.52 -17.90 27.92
N ASN A 248 -34.23 -16.93 28.50
CA ASN A 248 -33.70 -15.59 28.71
C ASN A 248 -32.53 -15.60 29.70
N GLU A 249 -32.63 -16.31 30.82
CA GLU A 249 -31.55 -16.48 31.80
C GLU A 249 -30.29 -17.10 31.16
N ILE A 250 -30.47 -18.11 30.29
CA ILE A 250 -29.35 -18.72 29.55
C ILE A 250 -28.72 -17.72 28.57
N LEU A 251 -29.54 -16.97 27.83
CA LEU A 251 -29.06 -15.96 26.88
C LEU A 251 -28.34 -14.80 27.60
N GLU A 252 -28.87 -14.34 28.73
CA GLU A 252 -28.24 -13.31 29.57
C GLU A 252 -26.86 -13.78 30.05
N GLY A 253 -26.74 -15.03 30.53
CA GLY A 253 -25.44 -15.61 30.89
C GLY A 253 -24.47 -15.71 29.71
N GLN A 254 -24.95 -16.08 28.52
CA GLN A 254 -24.13 -16.09 27.30
C GLN A 254 -23.66 -14.69 26.90
N ILE A 255 -24.48 -13.66 27.09
CA ILE A 255 -24.13 -12.26 26.84
C ILE A 255 -23.05 -11.81 27.84
N GLU A 256 -23.20 -12.13 29.13
CA GLU A 256 -22.20 -11.83 30.17
C GLU A 256 -20.86 -12.51 29.90
N ASP A 257 -20.87 -13.80 29.52
CA ASP A 257 -19.67 -14.54 29.15
C ASP A 257 -18.97 -13.91 27.93
N LEU A 258 -19.74 -13.49 26.93
CA LEU A 258 -19.21 -12.83 25.74
C LEU A 258 -18.62 -11.46 26.08
N LEU A 259 -19.29 -10.69 26.93
CA LEU A 259 -18.84 -9.38 27.38
C LEU A 259 -17.53 -9.50 28.17
N HIS A 260 -17.44 -10.46 29.09
CA HIS A 260 -16.22 -10.71 29.85
C HIS A 260 -15.06 -11.14 28.95
N LYS A 261 -15.30 -11.97 27.93
CA LYS A 261 -14.26 -12.31 26.93
C LYS A 261 -13.80 -11.09 26.16
N PHE A 262 -14.73 -10.26 25.70
CA PHE A 262 -14.41 -9.03 24.98
C PHE A 262 -13.57 -8.07 25.82
N ASP A 263 -13.94 -7.85 27.09
CA ASP A 263 -13.20 -6.97 27.99
C ASP A 263 -11.79 -7.50 28.27
N LYS A 264 -11.66 -8.82 28.48
CA LYS A 264 -10.36 -9.47 28.67
C LYS A 264 -9.48 -9.34 27.42
N ASP A 265 -10.03 -9.61 26.24
CA ASP A 265 -9.29 -9.52 24.98
C ASP A 265 -8.85 -8.06 24.71
N LYS A 266 -9.73 -7.10 25.02
CA LYS A 266 -9.42 -5.68 24.93
C LYS A 266 -8.27 -5.28 25.87
N GLU A 267 -8.29 -5.75 27.11
CA GLU A 267 -7.21 -5.51 28.08
C GLU A 267 -5.88 -6.14 27.62
N GLU A 268 -5.92 -7.37 27.09
CA GLU A 268 -4.74 -8.04 26.56
C GLU A 268 -4.15 -7.30 25.34
N ILE A 269 -5.01 -6.84 24.42
CA ILE A 269 -4.60 -6.04 23.25
C ILE A 269 -4.00 -4.72 23.71
N GLN A 270 -4.61 -4.04 24.68
CA GLN A 270 -4.11 -2.78 25.23
C GLN A 270 -2.73 -2.97 25.86
N ALA A 271 -2.54 -4.01 26.67
CA ALA A 271 -1.25 -4.33 27.29
C ALA A 271 -0.16 -4.62 26.23
N LYS A 272 -0.49 -5.37 25.18
CA LYS A 272 0.44 -5.63 24.06
C LYS A 272 0.80 -4.36 23.31
N LEU A 273 -0.16 -3.47 23.09
CA LEU A 273 0.07 -2.18 22.42
C LEU A 273 1.00 -1.29 23.24
N GLU A 274 0.77 -1.19 24.56
CA GLU A 274 1.62 -0.42 25.46
C GLU A 274 3.04 -0.98 25.54
N LEU A 275 3.19 -2.31 25.58
CA LEU A 275 4.50 -2.97 25.54
C LEU A 275 5.24 -2.67 24.22
N THR A 276 4.56 -2.85 23.08
CA THR A 276 5.14 -2.59 21.75
C THR A 276 5.56 -1.13 21.60
N LYS A 277 4.74 -0.20 22.13
CA LYS A 277 5.07 1.23 22.11
C LYS A 277 6.32 1.53 22.94
N LYS A 278 6.45 0.92 24.12
CA LYS A 278 7.64 1.07 24.96
C LYS A 278 8.89 0.53 24.25
N GLU A 279 8.82 -0.64 23.65
CA GLU A 279 9.92 -1.22 22.87
C GLU A 279 10.31 -0.33 21.69
N TYR A 280 9.33 0.23 20.97
CA TYR A 280 9.57 1.18 19.91
C TYR A 280 10.29 2.45 20.41
N ASP A 281 9.84 3.02 21.53
CA ASP A 281 10.45 4.21 22.11
C ASP A 281 11.90 3.93 22.53
N GLU A 282 12.19 2.77 23.14
CA GLU A 282 13.55 2.32 23.48
C GLU A 282 14.44 2.20 22.24
N VAL A 283 13.96 1.54 21.17
CA VAL A 283 14.70 1.42 19.89
C VAL A 283 14.95 2.78 19.26
N MET A 284 14.02 3.72 19.36
CA MET A 284 14.18 5.08 18.85
C MET A 284 15.22 5.88 19.62
N GLU A 285 15.33 5.70 20.94
CA GLU A 285 16.42 6.29 21.73
C GLU A 285 17.78 5.68 21.33
N ASP A 286 17.85 4.35 21.21
CA ASP A 286 19.06 3.65 20.78
C ASP A 286 19.52 4.13 19.39
N MET A 287 18.59 4.27 18.44
CA MET A 287 18.86 4.82 17.12
C MET A 287 19.46 6.23 17.21
N ARG A 288 18.88 7.11 18.04
CA ARG A 288 19.39 8.47 18.24
C ARG A 288 20.77 8.49 18.89
N THR A 289 21.07 7.57 19.81
CA THR A 289 22.42 7.46 20.38
C THR A 289 23.44 6.98 19.33
N LEU A 290 23.07 5.99 18.52
CA LEU A 290 23.92 5.44 17.49
C LEU A 290 24.20 6.46 16.38
N GLU A 291 23.20 7.24 15.98
CA GLU A 291 23.35 8.32 15.02
C GLU A 291 24.37 9.37 15.49
N LYS A 292 24.35 9.74 16.78
CA LYS A 292 25.37 10.62 17.36
C LYS A 292 26.78 10.02 17.26
N TYR A 293 26.94 8.74 17.59
CA TYR A 293 28.23 8.07 17.44
C TYR A 293 28.71 8.03 15.99
N PHE A 294 27.81 7.84 15.02
CA PHE A 294 28.16 7.91 13.60
C PHE A 294 28.58 9.31 13.17
N GLN A 295 27.89 10.35 13.64
CA GLN A 295 28.26 11.75 13.36
C GLN A 295 29.65 12.08 13.93
N ASP A 296 29.92 11.66 15.16
CA ASP A 296 31.24 11.85 15.79
C ASP A 296 32.34 11.09 15.03
N LEU A 297 32.08 9.84 14.65
CA LEU A 297 33.04 9.02 13.89
C LEU A 297 33.29 9.60 12.49
N GLU A 298 32.25 10.07 11.80
CA GLU A 298 32.38 10.71 10.49
C GLU A 298 33.26 11.96 10.57
N LEU A 299 33.05 12.78 11.61
CA LEU A 299 33.86 13.95 11.89
C LEU A 299 35.33 13.57 12.12
N GLU A 300 35.62 12.53 12.90
CA GLU A 300 36.98 12.02 13.10
C GLU A 300 37.61 11.49 11.80
N CYS A 301 36.87 10.71 11.01
CA CYS A 301 37.32 10.21 9.71
C CYS A 301 37.70 11.37 8.77
N ASN A 302 36.85 12.41 8.71
CA ASN A 302 37.10 13.59 7.90
C ASN A 302 38.36 14.34 8.35
N GLN A 303 38.57 14.49 9.66
CA GLN A 303 39.79 15.09 10.19
C GLN A 303 41.05 14.28 9.84
N ILE A 304 40.98 12.95 9.90
CA ILE A 304 42.10 12.07 9.53
C ILE A 304 42.42 12.21 8.04
N HIS A 305 41.39 12.20 7.18
CA HIS A 305 41.57 12.41 5.75
C HIS A 305 42.20 13.76 5.44
N GLU A 306 41.75 14.83 6.10
CA GLU A 306 42.32 16.17 5.91
C GLU A 306 43.77 16.25 6.37
N LYS A 307 44.10 15.68 7.53
CA LYS A 307 45.49 15.60 8.02
C LYS A 307 46.40 14.85 7.06
N ARG A 308 45.92 13.75 6.46
CA ARG A 308 46.66 12.99 5.45
C ARG A 308 46.90 13.83 4.19
N ARG A 309 45.86 14.51 3.70
CA ARG A 309 45.95 15.40 2.53
C ARG A 309 47.00 16.50 2.73
N LEU A 310 46.96 17.18 3.87
CA LEU A 310 47.92 18.24 4.23
C LEU A 310 49.35 17.71 4.36
N ALA A 311 49.53 16.52 4.96
CA ALA A 311 50.85 15.90 5.09
C ALA A 311 51.45 15.52 3.73
N GLU A 312 50.64 15.02 2.80
CA GLU A 312 51.08 14.73 1.43
C GLU A 312 51.43 16.00 0.65
N GLU A 313 50.65 17.07 0.80
CA GLU A 313 50.94 18.35 0.19
C GLU A 313 52.26 18.95 0.71
N LYS A 314 52.47 18.91 2.03
CA LYS A 314 53.72 19.35 2.64
C LYS A 314 54.92 18.56 2.13
N LYS A 315 54.81 17.22 2.05
CA LYS A 315 55.87 16.37 1.47
C LYS A 315 56.15 16.72 0.01
N ARG A 316 55.11 16.97 -0.79
CA ARG A 316 55.27 17.39 -2.19
C ARG A 316 56.02 18.73 -2.30
N GLU A 317 55.71 19.67 -1.40
CA GLU A 317 56.39 20.97 -1.39
C GLU A 317 57.85 20.87 -0.94
N GLU A 318 58.14 20.08 0.10
CA GLU A 318 59.51 19.79 0.54
C GLU A 318 60.35 19.14 -0.57
N ILE A 319 59.76 18.22 -1.34
CA ILE A 319 60.42 17.61 -2.51
C ILE A 319 60.70 18.66 -3.58
N ARG A 320 59.74 19.52 -3.93
CA ARG A 320 59.96 20.60 -4.91
C ARG A 320 61.05 21.57 -4.47
N GLU A 321 61.05 21.95 -3.20
CA GLU A 321 62.06 22.86 -2.65
C GLU A 321 63.45 22.21 -2.66
N LEU A 322 63.55 20.93 -2.30
CA LEU A 322 64.80 20.16 -2.35
C LEU A 322 65.30 19.98 -3.78
N GLU A 323 64.42 19.72 -4.75
CA GLU A 323 64.77 19.68 -6.16
C GLU A 323 65.33 21.03 -6.66
N LEU A 324 64.71 22.14 -6.26
CA LEU A 324 65.16 23.48 -6.61
C LEU A 324 66.55 23.77 -6.03
N LYS A 325 66.75 23.49 -4.74
CA LYS A 325 68.05 23.62 -4.04
C LYS A 325 69.11 22.75 -4.72
N THR A 326 68.75 21.52 -5.10
CA THR A 326 69.64 20.58 -5.79
C THR A 326 70.05 21.10 -7.18
N LYS A 327 69.10 21.60 -7.99
CA LYS A 327 69.37 22.21 -9.30
C LYS A 327 70.32 23.42 -9.18
N ALA A 328 70.08 24.29 -8.18
CA ALA A 328 70.95 25.43 -7.91
C ALA A 328 72.37 24.99 -7.51
N ALA A 329 72.50 24.03 -6.60
CA ALA A 329 73.78 23.48 -6.17
C ALA A 329 74.56 22.85 -7.35
N ILE A 330 73.90 22.06 -8.20
CA ILE A 330 74.51 21.47 -9.41
C ILE A 330 75.07 22.58 -10.32
N THR A 331 74.32 23.66 -10.53
CA THR A 331 74.73 24.79 -11.37
C THR A 331 75.96 25.50 -10.81
N ILE A 332 75.97 25.79 -9.51
CA ILE A 332 77.11 26.41 -8.82
C ILE A 332 78.35 25.51 -8.90
N GLN A 333 78.17 24.22 -8.61
CA GLN A 333 79.27 23.25 -8.67
C GLN A 333 79.84 23.12 -10.08
N ALA A 334 78.99 23.06 -11.11
CA ALA A 334 79.42 23.01 -12.51
C ALA A 334 80.19 24.27 -12.90
N TRP A 335 79.71 25.45 -12.50
CA TRP A 335 80.39 26.72 -12.73
C TRP A 335 81.77 26.75 -12.04
N TRP A 336 81.85 26.34 -10.78
CA TRP A 336 83.11 26.27 -10.03
C TRP A 336 84.11 25.30 -10.66
N ARG A 337 83.68 24.06 -10.98
CA ARG A 337 84.52 23.07 -11.68
C ARG A 337 85.03 23.60 -13.01
N GLY A 338 84.17 24.28 -13.78
CA GLY A 338 84.56 24.95 -15.02
C GLY A 338 85.59 26.06 -14.79
N CYS A 339 85.36 26.94 -13.82
CA CYS A 339 86.28 28.02 -13.46
C CYS A 339 87.64 27.50 -12.96
N SER A 340 87.63 26.48 -12.11
CA SER A 340 88.84 25.81 -11.59
C SER A 340 89.65 25.18 -12.73
N THR A 341 88.99 24.44 -13.63
CA THR A 341 89.64 23.84 -14.80
C THR A 341 90.27 24.91 -15.71
N ARG A 342 89.54 25.99 -16.00
CA ARG A 342 90.07 27.12 -16.78
C ARG A 342 91.26 27.80 -16.11
N LYS A 343 91.23 27.98 -14.78
CA LYS A 343 92.38 28.50 -14.01
C LYS A 343 93.58 27.55 -14.09
N ALA A 344 93.37 26.24 -13.95
CA ALA A 344 94.44 25.24 -14.05
C ALA A 344 95.09 25.20 -15.45
N LEU A 345 94.29 25.31 -16.52
CA LEU A 345 94.80 25.40 -17.90
C LEU A 345 95.62 26.69 -18.12
N LYS A 346 95.12 27.84 -17.66
CA LYS A 346 95.88 29.12 -17.73
C LYS A 346 97.23 29.06 -17.00
N ASN A 347 97.32 28.33 -15.89
CA ASN A 347 98.58 28.15 -15.16
C ASN A 347 99.54 27.17 -15.86
N LYS A 348 99.02 26.14 -16.54
CA LYS A 348 99.84 25.24 -17.37
C LYS A 348 100.46 25.94 -18.59
N ASP A 349 99.76 26.88 -19.21
CA ASP A 349 100.29 27.66 -20.35
C ASP A 349 101.41 28.62 -19.94
N LYS A 350 101.41 29.12 -18.69
CA LYS A 350 102.50 29.94 -18.13
C LYS A 350 103.74 29.12 -17.76
N GLY A 351 103.59 27.83 -17.43
CA GLY A 351 104.70 26.93 -17.08
C GLY A 351 105.54 26.44 -18.28
N LYS A 352 104.97 26.38 -19.49
CA LYS A 352 105.69 25.93 -20.70
C LYS A 352 106.64 26.97 -21.31
N LYS A 353 106.64 28.23 -20.84
CA LYS A 353 107.46 29.31 -21.43
C LYS A 353 108.91 29.39 -20.88
N LYS A 354 109.32 28.56 -19.91
CA LYS A 354 110.65 28.67 -19.26
C LYS A 354 111.69 27.56 -19.54
N VAL A 355 111.41 26.56 -20.40
CA VAL A 355 112.34 25.41 -20.62
C VAL A 355 112.66 25.14 -22.09
N LYS A 356 112.93 26.17 -22.93
CA LYS A 356 113.31 25.91 -24.33
C LYS A 356 114.35 26.86 -24.94
N THR A 357 115.53 27.00 -24.31
CA THR A 357 116.74 27.48 -25.02
C THR A 357 118.05 27.07 -24.33
N LYS A 358 118.49 25.81 -24.49
CA LYS A 358 119.94 25.46 -24.56
C LYS A 358 120.17 23.99 -24.96
N LYS A 359 120.33 23.75 -26.26
CA LYS A 359 121.04 22.64 -26.95
C LYS A 359 120.69 22.80 -28.43
N GLY A 360 121.58 22.88 -29.41
CA GLY A 360 122.99 22.54 -29.53
C GLY A 360 123.18 22.11 -30.99
N LYS A 361 123.98 22.86 -31.77
CA LYS A 361 124.40 22.57 -33.16
C LYS A 361 125.63 23.46 -33.35
N GLY A 362 126.89 23.03 -33.48
CA GLY A 362 127.49 21.78 -33.94
C GLY A 362 128.44 22.13 -35.10
N LYS A 363 129.70 21.66 -35.04
CA LYS A 363 130.81 21.73 -36.04
C LYS A 363 131.67 23.02 -36.02
N LYS A 364 133.01 23.00 -36.14
CA LYS A 364 133.95 22.00 -36.71
C LYS A 364 135.42 22.34 -36.36
N THR A 365 136.27 21.30 -36.22
CA THR A 365 137.71 21.16 -36.57
C THR A 365 138.74 22.23 -36.19
N LYS A 366 139.83 21.83 -35.52
CA LYS A 366 141.06 21.33 -36.16
C LYS A 366 141.89 20.54 -35.16
#